data_AF-A0A9E4Y0I3-F1
#
_entry.id   AF-A0A9E4Y0I3-F1
#
_cell.length_a   1.000
_cell.length_b   1.000
_cell.length_c   1.000
_cell.angle_alpha   90.00
_cell.angle_beta   90.00
_cell.angle_gamma   90.00
#
_symmetry.space_group_name_H-M   'P 1'
#
loop_
_entity.id
_entity.type
_entity.pdbx_description
1 polymer ?
#
loop_
_entity_poly.entity_id
_entity_poly.type
_entity_poly.pdbx_seq_one_letter_code
_entity_poly.pdbx_strand_id
1 'polypeptide(L)'
;MYIAVNKLKVQKSRGDELEQRFQHSGAVAREPGFLGFELWKWDGDGEHEEFLVVSRWESEEAHSQWTKSESFKQAHSGPPADFILGHPEFSSYQVKMSVAPEG
;
A
#
# COMPACT_ATOMS: atom_id res chain seq x y z
N MET A 1 -0.11 -11.22 -12.43
CA MET A 1 -0.17 -9.95 -11.66
C MET A 1 -0.89 -10.20 -10.34
N TYR A 2 -0.22 -9.82 -9.27
CA TYR A 2 -0.67 -9.92 -7.90
C TYR A 2 -0.81 -8.52 -7.32
N ILE A 3 -1.89 -8.27 -6.57
CA ILE A 3 -2.12 -6.99 -5.89
C ILE A 3 -2.18 -7.26 -4.39
N ALA A 4 -1.34 -6.56 -3.64
CA ALA A 4 -1.35 -6.57 -2.19
C ALA A 4 -1.96 -5.24 -1.69
N VAL A 5 -2.95 -5.32 -0.81
CA VAL A 5 -3.69 -4.16 -0.30
C VAL A 5 -3.65 -4.16 1.22
N ASN A 6 -3.17 -3.08 1.80
CA ASN A 6 -3.32 -2.81 3.23
C ASN A 6 -4.37 -1.71 3.42
N LYS A 7 -5.49 -2.04 4.04
CA LYS A 7 -6.48 -1.05 4.45
C LYS A 7 -6.08 -0.45 5.78
N LEU A 8 -5.98 0.87 5.82
CA LEU A 8 -5.64 1.68 6.98
C LEU A 8 -6.86 2.50 7.39
N LYS A 9 -7.10 2.53 8.70
CA LYS A 9 -8.02 3.47 9.33
C LYS A 9 -7.21 4.61 9.89
N VAL A 10 -7.59 5.84 9.60
CA VAL A 10 -6.85 7.04 9.96
C VAL A 10 -7.78 7.99 10.71
N GLN A 11 -7.28 8.62 11.77
CA GLN A 11 -8.03 9.66 12.48
C GLN A 11 -8.56 10.72 11.49
N LYS A 12 -9.79 11.21 11.70
CA LYS A 12 -10.37 12.26 10.83
C LYS A 12 -9.42 13.46 10.71
N SER A 13 -9.36 14.04 9.51
CA SER A 13 -8.56 15.22 9.18
C SER A 13 -7.04 15.03 9.29
N ARG A 14 -6.56 13.78 9.42
CA ARG A 14 -5.12 13.43 9.48
C ARG A 14 -4.64 12.68 8.23
N GLY A 15 -5.45 12.62 7.17
CA GLY A 15 -5.11 11.94 5.90
C GLY A 15 -3.81 12.45 5.27
N ASP A 16 -3.59 13.77 5.29
CA ASP A 16 -2.40 14.40 4.69
C ASP A 16 -1.08 13.90 5.32
N GLU A 17 -1.09 13.54 6.60
CA GLU A 17 0.08 12.96 7.27
C GLU A 17 0.38 11.55 6.79
N LEU A 18 -0.66 10.79 6.46
CA LEU A 18 -0.51 9.49 5.81
C LEU A 18 0.11 9.66 4.42
N GLU A 19 -0.38 10.62 3.63
CA GLU A 19 0.13 10.90 2.29
C GLU A 19 1.62 11.27 2.33
N GLN A 20 2.03 12.18 3.23
CA GLN A 20 3.43 12.55 3.43
C GLN A 20 4.31 11.36 3.85
N ARG A 21 3.78 10.45 4.67
CA ARG A 21 4.50 9.22 5.05
C ARG A 21 4.80 8.34 3.84
N PHE A 22 3.86 8.20 2.90
CA PHE A 22 4.01 7.36 1.71
C PHE A 22 4.71 8.06 0.52
N GLN A 23 4.88 9.38 0.54
CA GLN A 23 5.72 10.09 -0.44
C GLN A 23 7.17 9.56 -0.47
N HIS A 24 7.63 8.96 0.63
CA HIS A 24 8.99 8.43 0.78
C HIS A 24 9.13 6.94 0.45
N SER A 25 8.09 6.28 -0.08
CA SER A 25 8.09 4.83 -0.35
C SER A 25 8.98 4.39 -1.53
N GLY A 26 9.85 5.26 -2.06
CA GLY A 26 10.64 5.01 -3.27
C GLY A 26 11.58 3.80 -3.24
N ALA A 27 11.87 3.23 -2.07
CA ALA A 27 12.72 2.03 -1.98
C ALA A 27 12.06 0.78 -2.61
N VAL A 28 10.73 0.64 -2.55
CA VAL A 28 10.03 -0.50 -3.16
C VAL A 28 10.05 -0.43 -4.70
N ALA A 29 10.22 0.77 -5.27
CA ALA A 29 10.22 0.98 -6.71
C ALA A 29 11.38 0.28 -7.44
N ARG A 30 12.41 -0.19 -6.71
CA ARG A 30 13.57 -0.91 -7.25
C ARG A 30 13.50 -2.42 -7.04
N GLU A 31 12.44 -2.91 -6.40
CA GLU A 31 12.31 -4.32 -6.08
C GLU A 31 11.93 -5.14 -7.32
N PRO A 32 12.52 -6.33 -7.52
CA PRO A 32 12.19 -7.18 -8.66
C PRO A 32 10.70 -7.51 -8.71
N GLY A 33 10.11 -7.34 -9.89
CA GLY A 33 8.70 -7.64 -10.14
C GLY A 33 7.71 -6.63 -9.55
N PHE A 34 8.17 -5.50 -8.99
CA PHE A 34 7.29 -4.40 -8.60
C PHE A 34 6.77 -3.65 -9.83
N LEU A 35 5.45 -3.46 -9.90
CA LEU A 35 4.77 -2.84 -11.05
C LEU A 35 4.19 -1.46 -10.73
N GLY A 36 4.02 -1.13 -9.46
CA GLY A 36 3.46 0.16 -9.07
C GLY A 36 2.93 0.21 -7.66
N PHE A 37 2.79 1.43 -7.17
CA PHE A 37 2.23 1.75 -5.87
C PHE A 37 1.16 2.82 -6.06
N GLU A 38 0.04 2.65 -5.35
CA GLU A 38 -1.04 3.62 -5.31
C GLU A 38 -1.52 3.76 -3.87
N LEU A 39 -1.92 4.97 -3.50
CA LEU A 39 -2.60 5.25 -2.25
C LEU A 39 -4.00 5.74 -2.62
N TRP A 40 -5.02 4.97 -2.25
CA TRP A 40 -6.42 5.32 -2.54
C TRP A 40 -7.09 5.78 -1.26
N LYS A 41 -7.71 6.96 -1.28
CA LYS A 41 -8.60 7.41 -0.23
C LYS A 41 -10.02 6.95 -0.53
N TRP A 42 -10.72 6.43 0.46
CA TRP A 42 -12.16 6.16 0.34
C TRP A 42 -12.95 7.47 0.49
N ASP A 43 -13.84 7.78 -0.44
CA ASP A 43 -14.66 9.01 -0.45
C ASP A 43 -15.85 8.97 0.54
N GLY A 44 -16.00 7.90 1.31
CA GLY A 44 -17.07 7.77 2.29
C GLY A 44 -16.89 8.67 3.51
N ASP A 45 -18.01 9.07 4.12
CA ASP A 45 -18.02 9.76 5.41
C ASP A 45 -18.29 8.75 6.53
N GLY A 46 -17.22 8.16 7.04
CA GLY A 46 -17.22 7.28 8.22
C GLY A 46 -16.76 8.01 9.48
N GLU A 47 -16.66 7.31 10.61
CA GLU A 47 -16.10 7.85 11.86
C GLU A 47 -14.57 8.10 11.77
N HIS A 48 -13.92 7.53 10.77
CA HIS A 48 -12.49 7.64 10.46
C HIS A 48 -12.30 7.77 8.96
N GLU A 49 -11.14 8.27 8.53
CA GLU A 49 -10.74 8.20 7.12
C GLU A 49 -10.22 6.80 6.81
N GLU A 50 -10.49 6.31 5.61
CA GLU A 50 -9.98 5.02 5.15
C GLU A 50 -9.08 5.20 3.93
N PHE A 51 -7.92 4.55 3.99
CA PHE A 51 -6.96 4.52 2.89
C PHE A 51 -6.60 3.08 2.54
N LEU A 52 -6.43 2.82 1.25
CA LEU A 52 -5.88 1.58 0.73
C LEU A 52 -4.48 1.84 0.22
N VAL A 53 -3.49 1.19 0.83
CA VAL A 53 -2.12 1.13 0.34
C VAL A 53 -2.04 -0.05 -0.62
N VAL A 54 -1.96 0.24 -1.93
CA VAL A 54 -2.05 -0.75 -3.00
C VAL A 54 -0.67 -0.90 -3.64
N SER A 55 -0.15 -2.13 -3.67
CA SER A 55 1.08 -2.45 -4.40
C SER A 55 0.80 -3.54 -5.44
N ARG A 56 1.32 -3.32 -6.65
CA ARG A 56 1.14 -4.20 -7.80
C ARG A 56 2.44 -4.95 -8.08
N TRP A 57 2.32 -6.23 -8.37
CA TRP A 57 3.46 -7.14 -8.55
C TRP A 57 3.24 -8.06 -9.75
N GLU A 58 4.31 -8.45 -10.41
CA GLU A 58 4.28 -9.43 -11.51
C GLU A 58 3.66 -10.75 -11.04
N SER A 59 4.06 -11.21 -9.85
CA SER A 59 3.59 -12.44 -9.22
C SER A 59 3.52 -12.34 -7.69
N GLU A 60 2.90 -13.35 -7.07
CA GLU A 60 2.84 -13.48 -5.61
C GLU A 60 4.23 -13.74 -5.02
N GLU A 61 5.06 -14.51 -5.73
CA GLU A 61 6.43 -14.81 -5.32
C GLU A 61 7.28 -13.54 -5.26
N ALA A 62 7.16 -12.64 -6.25
CA ALA A 62 7.87 -11.36 -6.25
C ALA A 62 7.53 -10.53 -4.99
N HIS A 63 6.23 -10.41 -4.68
CA HIS A 63 5.78 -9.78 -3.43
C HIS A 63 6.32 -10.50 -2.19
N SER A 64 6.25 -11.84 -2.15
CA SER A 64 6.74 -12.61 -1.00
C SER A 64 8.25 -12.52 -0.80
N GLN A 65 9.04 -12.29 -1.85
CA GLN A 65 10.47 -12.03 -1.72
C GLN A 65 10.72 -10.63 -1.18
N TRP A 66 9.97 -9.64 -1.69
CA TRP A 66 10.04 -8.28 -1.15
C TRP A 66 9.73 -8.23 0.34
N THR A 67 8.72 -8.93 0.85
CA THR A 67 8.41 -8.92 2.31
C THR A 67 9.54 -9.44 3.20
N LYS A 68 10.56 -10.10 2.63
CA LYS A 68 11.77 -10.59 3.30
C LYS A 68 13.00 -9.70 3.07
N SER A 69 12.89 -8.69 2.21
CA SER A 69 13.98 -7.79 1.81
C SER A 69 14.31 -6.74 2.88
N GLU A 70 15.49 -6.12 2.76
CA GLU A 70 15.85 -4.94 3.56
C GLU A 70 14.99 -3.73 3.19
N SER A 71 14.56 -3.60 1.94
CA SER A 71 13.66 -2.53 1.49
C SER A 71 12.32 -2.58 2.23
N PHE A 72 11.77 -3.78 2.44
CA PHE A 72 10.56 -3.95 3.24
C PHE A 72 10.79 -3.57 4.70
N LYS A 73 11.91 -4.00 5.31
CA LYS A 73 12.26 -3.62 6.68
C LYS A 73 12.37 -2.10 6.82
N GLN A 74 13.00 -1.42 5.86
CA GLN A 74 13.12 0.04 5.86
C GLN A 74 11.76 0.72 5.72
N ALA A 75 10.91 0.27 4.79
CA ALA A 75 9.56 0.81 4.59
C ALA A 75 8.65 0.64 5.83
N HIS A 76 8.89 -0.40 6.62
CA HIS A 76 8.16 -0.69 7.85
C HIS A 76 8.96 -0.37 9.12
N SER A 77 10.05 0.38 8.98
CA SER A 77 10.83 0.85 10.12
C SER A 77 10.19 2.08 10.76
N GLY A 78 10.48 2.28 12.04
CA GLY A 78 9.96 3.40 12.82
C GLY A 78 8.72 3.04 13.64
N PRO A 79 8.34 3.91 14.59
CA PRO A 79 7.20 3.69 15.44
C PRO A 79 5.89 3.67 14.61
N PRO A 80 4.87 2.94 15.07
CA PRO A 80 3.52 3.09 14.54
C PRO A 80 3.10 4.56 14.58
N ALA A 81 2.52 5.05 13.50
CA ALA A 81 1.96 6.39 13.49
C ALA A 81 0.75 6.43 14.45
N ASP A 82 0.73 7.41 15.35
CA ASP A 82 -0.32 7.59 16.36
C ASP A 82 -1.70 7.89 15.73
N PHE A 83 -1.72 8.45 14.53
CA PHE A 83 -2.92 8.73 13.76
C PHE A 83 -3.48 7.53 12.98
N ILE A 84 -2.76 6.41 12.91
CA ILE A 84 -3.27 5.16 12.33
C ILE A 84 -3.99 4.37 13.43
N LEU A 85 -5.27 4.08 13.18
CA LEU A 85 -6.16 3.43 14.12
C LEU A 85 -6.09 1.91 13.98
N GLY A 86 -5.56 1.24 15.02
CA GLY A 86 -5.47 -0.21 15.06
C GLY A 86 -4.45 -0.77 14.07
N HIS A 87 -4.62 -2.05 13.71
CA HIS A 87 -3.73 -2.73 12.77
C HIS A 87 -4.25 -2.63 11.33
N PRO A 88 -3.35 -2.53 10.34
CA PRO A 88 -3.73 -2.64 8.93
C PRO A 88 -4.46 -3.96 8.64
N GLU A 89 -5.54 -3.89 7.86
CA GLU A 89 -6.24 -5.07 7.37
C GLU A 89 -5.64 -5.46 6.01
N PHE A 90 -4.83 -6.52 5.98
CA PHE A 90 -4.18 -7.01 4.76
C PHE A 90 -5.13 -7.88 3.93
N SER A 91 -5.11 -7.67 2.62
CA SER A 91 -5.80 -8.49 1.62
C SER A 91 -4.95 -8.62 0.36
N SER A 92 -5.18 -9.66 -0.42
CA SER A 92 -4.46 -9.86 -1.68
C SER A 92 -5.33 -10.44 -2.78
N TYR A 93 -4.96 -10.14 -4.01
CA TYR A 93 -5.77 -10.43 -5.18
C TYR A 93 -4.90 -10.91 -6.35
N GLN A 94 -5.33 -12.00 -6.97
CA GLN A 94 -4.81 -12.45 -8.26
C GLN A 94 -5.63 -11.77 -9.36
N VAL A 95 -5.00 -10.93 -10.19
CA VAL A 95 -5.71 -10.22 -11.25
C VAL A 95 -6.04 -11.20 -12.37
N LYS A 96 -7.33 -11.45 -12.58
CA LYS A 96 -7.81 -12.39 -13.60
C LYS A 96 -8.02 -11.76 -14.97
N MET A 97 -8.30 -10.47 -15.02
CA MET A 97 -8.54 -9.71 -16.25
C MET A 97 -8.14 -8.26 -16.02
N SER A 98 -7.50 -7.65 -17.02
CA SER A 98 -7.16 -6.23 -17.06
C SER A 98 -7.19 -5.78 -18.51
N VAL A 99 -7.78 -4.62 -18.79
CA VAL A 99 -7.83 -4.02 -20.12
C VAL A 99 -7.27 -2.60 -19.98
N ALA A 100 -6.23 -2.29 -20.74
CA ALA A 100 -5.69 -0.94 -20.85
C ALA A 100 -6.25 -0.27 -22.12
N PRO A 101 -6.49 1.05 -22.13
CA PRO A 101 -6.90 1.75 -23.35
C PRO A 101 -5.85 1.57 -24.44
N GLU A 102 -6.30 1.39 -25.69
CA GLU A 102 -5.44 1.52 -26.85
C GLU A 102 -5.04 3.00 -26.96
N GLY A 103 -3.74 3.25 -27.15
CA GLY A 103 -3.15 4.60 -27.11
C GLY A 103 -3.61 5.54 -28.21
#